data_AF-A0A6A6KP60-F1
#
_entry.id   AF-A0A6A6KP60-F1
#
_cell.length_a   1.000
_cell.length_b   1.000
_cell.length_c   1.000
_cell.angle_alpha   90.00
_cell.angle_beta   90.00
_cell.angle_gamma   90.00
#
_symmetry.space_group_name_H-M   'P 1'
#
loop_
_entity.id
_entity.type
_entity.pdbx_description
1 polymer ?
#
loop_
_entity_poly.entity_id
_entity_poly.type
_entity_poly.pdbx_seq_one_letter_code
_entity_poly.pdbx_strand_id
1 'polypeptide(L)'
;MKDQLPDYMKFEQERGHVASAVECHIKQHGVSQQQTYDESNKIVINLLKDLNEELLKETANIPKPILMCILNITRVIDVVYKDEDGYTNSKTSVKDILVAFLVNPTVV
;
A
#
# COMPACT_ATOMS: atom_id res chain seq x y z
N MET A 1 -12.14 1.98 0.21
CA MET A 1 -11.58 1.55 -1.09
C MET A 1 -12.63 1.23 -2.17
N LYS A 2 -13.57 0.27 -1.98
CA LYS A 2 -14.49 -0.15 -3.07
C LYS A 2 -15.37 0.98 -3.65
N ASP A 3 -15.90 1.86 -2.81
CA ASP A 3 -16.78 2.96 -3.25
C ASP A 3 -16.04 4.11 -3.97
N GLN A 4 -14.70 4.09 -3.98
CA GLN A 4 -13.86 5.15 -4.55
C GLN A 4 -13.09 4.70 -5.80
N LEU A 5 -13.19 3.42 -6.16
CA LEU A 5 -12.53 2.84 -7.33
C LEU A 5 -12.77 3.65 -8.61
N PRO A 6 -14.01 4.03 -8.97
CA PRO A 6 -14.26 4.74 -10.22
C PRO A 6 -13.55 6.11 -10.29
N ASP A 7 -13.42 6.78 -9.15
CA ASP A 7 -12.86 8.14 -9.07
C ASP A 7 -11.33 8.13 -9.04
N TYR A 8 -10.72 7.11 -8.41
CA TYR A 8 -9.27 6.96 -8.35
C TYR A 8 -8.62 6.75 -9.74
N MET A 9 -9.17 5.85 -10.56
CA MET A 9 -8.60 5.59 -11.89
C MET A 9 -8.69 6.82 -12.80
N LYS A 10 -9.79 7.58 -12.68
CA LYS A 10 -9.97 8.83 -13.42
C LYS A 10 -8.96 9.89 -12.96
N PHE A 11 -8.74 10.02 -11.66
CA PHE A 11 -7.73 10.91 -11.10
C PHE A 11 -6.31 10.57 -11.55
N GLU A 12 -5.92 9.29 -11.55
CA GLU A 12 -4.61 8.84 -12.02
C GLU A 12 -4.41 9.14 -13.52
N GLN A 13 -5.45 9.01 -14.35
CA GLN A 13 -5.42 9.40 -15.76
C GLN A 13 -5.25 10.91 -15.94
N GLU A 14 -5.95 11.71 -15.14
CA GLU A 14 -5.86 13.17 -15.17
C GLU A 14 -4.45 13.68 -14.82
N ARG A 15 -3.67 12.92 -14.02
CA ARG A 15 -2.26 13.22 -13.74
C ARG A 15 -1.32 13.05 -14.95
N GLY A 16 -1.78 12.48 -16.07
CA GLY A 16 -1.03 12.37 -17.32
C GLY A 16 0.22 11.47 -17.26
N HIS A 17 0.28 10.55 -16.30
CA HIS A 17 1.38 9.59 -16.17
C HIS A 17 1.29 8.46 -17.22
N VAL A 18 2.34 7.63 -17.30
CA VAL A 18 2.29 6.37 -18.06
C VAL A 18 1.17 5.46 -17.55
N ALA A 19 0.73 4.51 -18.38
CA ALA A 19 -0.35 3.60 -18.04
C ALA A 19 -0.12 2.91 -16.68
N SER A 20 -1.13 2.98 -15.81
CA SER A 20 -1.07 2.38 -14.47
C SER A 20 -1.08 0.85 -14.55
N ALA A 21 -0.62 0.18 -13.48
CA ALA A 21 -0.70 -1.28 -13.39
C ALA A 21 -2.14 -1.80 -13.54
N VAL A 22 -3.12 -1.06 -12.99
CA VAL A 22 -4.55 -1.37 -13.12
C VAL A 22 -5.01 -1.28 -14.56
N GLU A 23 -4.65 -0.20 -15.28
CA GLU A 23 -5.00 -0.04 -16.70
C GLU A 23 -4.39 -1.12 -17.58
N CYS A 24 -3.11 -1.42 -17.36
CA CYS A 24 -2.41 -2.49 -18.06
C CYS A 24 -3.12 -3.83 -17.83
N HIS A 25 -3.50 -4.14 -16.59
CA HIS A 25 -4.19 -5.37 -16.24
C HIS A 25 -5.58 -5.48 -16.89
N ILE A 26 -6.38 -4.42 -16.81
CA ILE A 26 -7.70 -4.34 -17.48
C ILE A 26 -7.54 -4.56 -18.99
N LYS A 27 -6.58 -3.88 -19.62
CA LYS A 27 -6.34 -3.98 -21.06
C LYS A 27 -5.84 -5.36 -21.47
N GLN A 28 -4.98 -5.98 -20.67
CA GLN A 28 -4.37 -7.28 -20.96
C GLN A 28 -5.37 -8.43 -20.79
N HIS A 29 -6.24 -8.36 -19.77
CA HIS A 29 -7.11 -9.47 -19.38
C HIS A 29 -8.60 -9.25 -19.71
N GLY A 30 -8.99 -8.04 -20.14
CA GLY A 30 -10.38 -7.70 -20.46
C GLY A 30 -11.32 -7.73 -19.24
N VAL A 31 -10.77 -7.63 -18.03
CA VAL A 31 -11.52 -7.70 -16.77
C VAL A 31 -12.00 -6.32 -16.32
N SER A 32 -13.00 -6.28 -15.45
CA SER A 32 -13.43 -5.01 -14.84
C SER A 32 -12.38 -4.45 -13.89
N GLN A 33 -12.49 -3.15 -13.61
CA GLN A 33 -11.68 -2.49 -12.60
C GLN A 33 -11.84 -3.18 -11.23
N GLN A 34 -13.08 -3.42 -10.78
CA GLN A 34 -13.34 -4.09 -9.50
C GLN A 34 -12.63 -5.46 -9.40
N GLN A 35 -12.69 -6.27 -10.46
CA GLN A 35 -12.00 -7.56 -10.51
C GLN A 35 -10.48 -7.39 -10.40
N THR A 36 -9.90 -6.43 -11.12
CA THR A 36 -8.45 -6.14 -11.05
C THR A 36 -8.01 -5.79 -9.63
N TYR A 37 -8.79 -4.98 -8.92
CA TYR A 37 -8.50 -4.62 -7.53
C TYR A 37 -8.68 -5.78 -6.57
N ASP A 38 -9.74 -6.58 -6.72
CA ASP A 38 -9.96 -7.76 -5.88
C ASP A 38 -8.85 -8.80 -6.06
N GLU A 39 -8.35 -8.99 -7.28
CA GLU A 39 -7.20 -9.85 -7.59
C GLU A 39 -5.90 -9.28 -7.01
N SER A 40 -5.65 -7.97 -7.20
CA SER A 40 -4.49 -7.29 -6.64
C SER A 40 -4.46 -7.39 -5.11
N ASN A 41 -5.60 -7.20 -4.45
CA ASN A 41 -5.73 -7.34 -2.99
C ASN A 41 -5.43 -8.78 -2.52
N LYS A 42 -5.90 -9.80 -3.26
CA LYS A 42 -5.57 -11.19 -2.95
C LYS A 42 -4.07 -11.44 -3.05
N ILE A 43 -3.41 -10.90 -4.07
CA ILE A 43 -1.95 -11.01 -4.24
C ILE A 43 -1.24 -10.36 -3.04
N VAL A 44 -1.60 -9.13 -2.68
CA VAL A 44 -1.01 -8.42 -1.54
C VAL A 44 -1.19 -9.20 -0.24
N ILE A 45 -2.39 -9.69 0.05
CA ILE A 45 -2.68 -10.46 1.27
C ILE A 45 -1.83 -11.74 1.32
N ASN A 46 -1.67 -12.44 0.19
CA ASN A 46 -0.85 -13.64 0.14
C ASN A 46 0.64 -13.31 0.35
N LEU A 47 1.16 -12.27 -0.32
CA LEU A 47 2.55 -11.83 -0.14
C LEU A 47 2.84 -11.40 1.31
N LEU A 48 1.88 -10.78 1.99
CA LEU A 48 2.02 -10.44 3.42
C LEU A 48 2.07 -11.68 4.31
N LYS A 49 1.34 -12.75 3.97
CA LYS A 49 1.42 -14.03 4.67
C LYS A 49 2.78 -14.68 4.46
N ASP A 50 3.24 -14.75 3.21
CA ASP A 50 4.55 -15.31 2.87
C ASP A 50 5.68 -14.54 3.59
N LEU A 51 5.62 -13.20 3.63
CA LEU A 51 6.58 -12.39 4.38
C LEU A 51 6.60 -12.73 5.88
N ASN A 52 5.42 -12.90 6.49
CA ASN A 52 5.33 -13.28 7.90
C ASN A 52 5.89 -14.69 8.15
N GLU A 53 5.63 -15.64 7.26
CA GLU A 53 6.19 -16.99 7.36
C GLU A 53 7.72 -16.98 7.23
N GLU A 54 8.28 -16.25 6.26
CA GLU A 54 9.73 -16.14 6.07
C GLU A 54 10.44 -15.45 7.25
N LEU A 55 9.77 -14.48 7.90
CA LEU A 55 10.27 -13.88 9.13
C LEU A 55 10.29 -14.86 10.31
N LEU A 56 9.33 -15.79 10.37
CA LEU A 56 9.24 -16.80 11.44
C LEU A 56 10.24 -17.94 11.27
N LYS A 57 10.66 -18.26 10.04
CA LYS A 57 11.59 -19.36 9.74
C LYS A 57 13.01 -19.15 10.26
N GLU A 58 13.28 -18.08 11.04
CA GLU A 58 14.60 -17.63 11.44
C GLU A 58 15.57 -17.71 10.25
N THR A 59 15.42 -16.78 9.29
CA THR A 59 16.26 -16.72 8.09
C THR A 59 17.72 -16.50 8.51
N ALA A 60 18.42 -17.60 8.85
CA ALA A 60 19.69 -17.59 9.59
C ALA A 60 20.82 -16.86 8.84
N ASN A 61 20.62 -16.65 7.54
CA ASN A 61 21.58 -16.02 6.64
C ASN A 61 21.31 -14.53 6.39
N ILE A 62 20.21 -13.96 6.91
CA ILE A 62 19.87 -12.55 6.74
C ILE A 62 19.93 -11.82 8.09
N PRO A 63 20.73 -10.75 8.23
CA PRO A 63 20.75 -9.93 9.43
C PRO A 63 19.34 -9.43 9.81
N LYS A 64 18.94 -9.64 11.08
CA LYS A 64 17.65 -9.16 11.63
C LYS A 64 17.33 -7.69 11.31
N PRO A 65 18.29 -6.74 11.34
CA PRO A 65 17.99 -5.34 10.97
C PRO A 65 17.50 -5.17 9.53
N ILE A 66 17.99 -5.98 8.59
CA ILE A 66 17.56 -5.94 7.19
C ILE A 66 16.12 -6.45 7.07
N LEU A 67 15.82 -7.58 7.72
CA LEU A 67 14.45 -8.13 7.78
C LEU A 67 13.46 -7.13 8.38
N MET A 68 13.84 -6.49 9.49
CA MET A 68 13.02 -5.47 10.13
C MET A 68 12.82 -4.24 9.24
N CYS A 69 13.84 -3.82 8.49
CA CYS A 69 13.72 -2.73 7.53
C CYS A 69 12.68 -3.05 6.45
N ILE A 70 12.75 -4.22 5.83
CA ILE A 70 11.80 -4.68 4.81
C ILE A 70 10.38 -4.72 5.38
N LEU A 71 10.21 -5.35 6.54
CA LEU A 71 8.92 -5.44 7.23
C LEU A 71 8.32 -4.06 7.53
N ASN A 72 9.15 -3.13 8.02
CA ASN A 72 8.69 -1.79 8.35
C ASN A 72 8.31 -0.99 7.10
N ILE A 73 9.02 -1.14 5.99
CA ILE A 73 8.65 -0.51 4.70
C ILE A 73 7.28 -1.02 4.25
N THR A 74 7.07 -2.34 4.26
CA THR A 74 5.78 -2.94 3.89
C THR A 74 4.63 -2.41 4.75
N ARG A 75 4.84 -2.28 6.07
CA ARG A 75 3.84 -1.72 6.99
C ARG A 75 3.57 -0.24 6.74
N VAL A 76 4.59 0.55 6.43
CA VAL A 76 4.41 1.96 6.08
C VAL A 76 3.56 2.10 4.82
N ILE A 77 3.80 1.28 3.80
CA ILE A 77 2.98 1.30 2.57
C ILE A 77 1.52 0.95 2.89
N ASP A 78 1.27 -0.08 3.69
CA ASP A 78 -0.08 -0.48 4.11
C ASP A 78 -0.81 0.65 4.86
N VAL A 79 -0.12 1.34 5.78
CA VAL A 79 -0.70 2.48 6.52
C VAL A 79 -0.96 3.68 5.63
N VAL A 80 0.02 4.05 4.79
CA VAL A 80 -0.04 5.28 3.98
C VAL A 80 -1.08 5.18 2.86
N TYR A 81 -1.31 3.99 2.31
CA TYR A 81 -2.21 3.77 1.17
C TYR A 81 -3.48 2.97 1.52
N LYS A 82 -3.80 2.81 2.81
CA LYS A 82 -4.94 1.98 3.27
C LYS A 82 -6.28 2.38 2.63
N ASP A 83 -6.53 3.68 2.55
CA ASP A 83 -7.81 4.22 2.11
C ASP A 83 -7.67 4.97 0.77
N GLU A 84 -6.74 5.93 0.70
CA GLU A 84 -6.42 6.74 -0.47
C GLU A 84 -4.91 7.07 -0.51
N ASP A 85 -4.47 7.94 -1.42
CA ASP A 85 -3.06 8.39 -1.52
C ASP A 85 -2.64 9.25 -0.33
N GLY A 86 -2.34 8.64 0.81
CA GLY A 86 -1.90 9.36 2.01
C GLY A 86 -0.49 9.95 1.93
N TYR A 87 0.27 9.60 0.89
CA TYR A 87 1.63 10.11 0.70
C TYR A 87 1.62 11.52 0.12
N THR A 88 0.82 11.76 -0.92
CA THR A 88 0.75 13.09 -1.56
C THR A 88 -0.51 13.87 -1.19
N ASN A 89 -1.57 13.23 -0.71
CA ASN A 89 -2.79 13.90 -0.27
C ASN A 89 -2.76 14.22 1.24
N SER A 90 -2.57 15.49 1.56
CA SER A 90 -2.55 15.97 2.96
C SER A 90 -3.92 15.98 3.65
N LYS A 91 -5.01 15.65 2.94
CA LYS A 91 -6.36 15.53 3.52
C LYS A 91 -6.62 14.18 4.18
N THR A 92 -5.68 13.24 4.06
CA THR A 92 -5.77 11.92 4.67
C THR A 92 -5.42 11.94 6.16
N SER A 93 -5.75 10.84 6.85
CA SER A 93 -5.38 10.61 8.25
C SER A 93 -3.86 10.48 8.48
N VAL A 94 -3.05 10.27 7.42
CA VAL A 94 -1.59 10.15 7.54
C VAL A 94 -0.97 11.41 8.10
N LYS A 95 -1.48 12.60 7.73
CA LYS A 95 -0.99 13.86 8.26
C LYS A 95 -1.17 13.94 9.78
N ASP A 96 -2.34 13.54 10.27
CA ASP A 96 -2.66 13.58 11.70
C ASP A 96 -1.80 12.57 12.48
N ILE A 97 -1.56 11.39 11.90
CA ILE A 97 -0.62 10.41 12.44
C ILE A 97 0.79 11.02 12.55
N LEU A 98 1.31 11.64 11.50
CA LEU A 98 2.65 12.25 11.52
C LEU A 98 2.77 13.36 12.56
N VAL A 99 1.74 14.21 12.71
CA VAL A 99 1.71 15.25 13.74
C VAL A 99 1.73 14.63 15.15
N ALA A 100 0.93 13.60 15.39
CA ALA A 100 0.88 12.93 16.68
C ALA A 100 2.21 12.24 17.05
N PHE A 101 2.90 11.62 16.09
CA PHE A 101 4.12 10.84 16.36
C PHE A 101 5.42 11.66 16.29
N LEU A 102 5.50 12.69 15.44
CA LEU A 102 6.76 13.39 15.16
C LEU A 102 6.80 14.84 15.65
N VAL A 103 5.65 15.44 15.95
CA VAL A 103 5.55 16.86 16.34
C VAL A 103 5.12 16.98 17.80
N ASN A 104 4.09 16.24 18.19
CA ASN A 104 3.51 16.36 19.53
C ASN A 104 4.31 15.52 20.54
N PRO A 105 4.85 16.12 21.61
CA PRO A 105 5.45 15.35 22.69
C PRO A 105 4.36 14.60 23.47
N THR A 106 4.68 13.41 23.94
CA THR A 106 3.86 12.69 24.91
C THR A 106 3.99 13.38 26.27
N VAL A 107 2.86 13.74 26.88
CA VAL A 107 2.84 14.18 28.28
C VAL A 107 3.07 12.95 29.15
N VAL A 108 4.10 12.99 29.98
CA VAL A 108 4.46 11.94 30.96
C VAL A 108 4.06 12.40 32.35
#